data_AF-A0A925YFR4-F1
#
_entry.id   AF-A0A925YFR4-F1
#
_cell.length_a   1.000
_cell.length_b   1.000
_cell.length_c   1.000
_cell.angle_alpha   90.00
_cell.angle_beta   90.00
_cell.angle_gamma   90.00
#
_symmetry.space_group_name_H-M   'P 1'
#
loop_
_entity.id
_entity.type
_entity.pdbx_description
1 polymer ?
#
loop_
_entity_poly.entity_id
_entity_poly.type
_entity_poly.pdbx_seq_one_letter_code
_entity_poly.pdbx_strand_id
1 'polypeptide(L)'
;MRYFPAPVRPAFLQAACVVLLAVGCTPAKTGTPAGGGTGGSGNGPGTGGSGAGTGGGPVTGSGGSTGSGGDALGGTGGTGTGATGGITTATGGGGGPVGGASGGRPGSGGGVGTGGGTMVVKTACPDAPFVDPYSPGYSEAQHQPFLMQAQTMLSTMTLADKAGQMRGTPHGTGQYTDIFRTTDNPTRGIKGFLFRDGPRGVNLDAPLPSLASGGRSTVFPAPMARAASWDLDLELRIGEAMGDEMVATGQTMLLAPTANILRHPLWGRAQETYGEDPYQLGRLSNASIVGIQHYVPACAKHYAANNIENNRFGLNAQMDEQTLREIYSRHYEMMVRDGGVACIMAAYNAVNGVKSTQDKHILTDVLRTDFGFKGFVLSDWWAMPGASSPTLATGSRSTNAAQAVIAGMDMELPWSLNYGVLETITGTGLPISDAVLNT
;
A
#
# COMPACT_ATOMS: atom_id res chain seq x y z
N MET A 1 -2.35 3.58 36.00
CA MET A 1 -3.35 4.68 36.06
C MET A 1 -2.67 6.02 35.77
N ARG A 2 -2.75 6.50 34.53
CA ARG A 2 -2.95 7.92 34.17
C ARG A 2 -3.57 7.92 32.77
N TYR A 3 -4.90 7.87 32.79
CA TYR A 3 -5.79 8.16 31.66
C TYR A 3 -5.54 9.62 31.25
N PHE A 4 -5.28 9.86 29.97
CA PHE A 4 -5.60 11.14 29.34
C PHE A 4 -6.78 10.89 28.41
N PRO A 5 -7.98 11.44 28.69
CA PRO A 5 -9.08 11.36 27.76
C PRO A 5 -8.85 12.45 26.70
N ALA A 6 -8.30 12.08 25.55
CA ALA A 6 -8.43 12.91 24.36
C ALA A 6 -9.81 12.62 23.74
N PRO A 7 -10.59 13.64 23.35
CA PRO A 7 -11.89 13.42 22.74
C PRO A 7 -11.68 12.70 21.40
N VAL A 8 -12.21 11.48 21.29
CA VAL A 8 -12.30 10.71 20.05
C VAL A 8 -13.09 11.56 19.05
N ARG A 9 -12.37 12.20 18.13
CA ARG A 9 -12.97 12.83 16.95
C ARG A 9 -13.28 11.71 15.96
N PRO A 10 -14.50 11.61 15.41
CA PRO A 10 -14.80 10.62 14.38
C PRO A 10 -14.13 11.07 13.07
N ALA A 11 -12.98 10.50 12.76
CA ALA A 11 -12.31 10.61 11.47
C ALA A 11 -12.22 9.23 10.82
N PHE A 12 -13.37 8.71 10.37
CA PHE A 12 -13.42 7.70 9.34
C PHE A 12 -13.96 8.38 8.08
N LEU A 13 -13.04 8.94 7.31
CA LEU A 13 -13.27 9.42 5.96
C LEU A 13 -12.49 8.48 5.04
N GLN A 14 -13.11 8.09 3.92
CA GLN A 14 -12.47 7.50 2.74
C GLN A 14 -12.23 5.98 2.71
N ALA A 15 -13.32 5.24 2.48
CA ALA A 15 -13.29 4.00 1.71
C ALA A 15 -14.67 3.76 1.07
N ALA A 16 -15.04 4.64 0.13
CA ALA A 16 -16.04 4.43 -0.95
C ALA A 16 -16.38 5.74 -1.70
N CYS A 17 -16.04 6.92 -1.16
CA CYS A 17 -16.04 8.18 -1.92
C CYS A 17 -14.88 9.07 -1.47
N VAL A 18 -13.87 9.23 -2.32
CA VAL A 18 -12.80 10.23 -2.22
C VAL A 18 -12.98 11.13 -3.43
N VAL A 19 -13.79 12.19 -3.41
CA VAL A 19 -13.50 13.45 -2.76
C VAL A 19 -14.74 14.32 -2.63
N LEU A 20 -14.89 14.90 -1.45
CA LEU A 20 -15.61 16.15 -1.20
C LEU A 20 -15.08 16.70 0.12
N LEU A 21 -14.19 17.69 0.04
CA LEU A 21 -14.02 18.81 1.00
C LEU A 21 -12.78 19.63 0.62
N ALA A 22 -12.96 20.56 -0.31
CA ALA A 22 -12.12 21.77 -0.41
C ALA A 22 -12.89 22.84 -1.19
N VAL A 23 -13.94 23.39 -0.58
CA VAL A 23 -14.52 24.66 -1.02
C VAL A 23 -14.56 25.61 0.18
N GLY A 24 -13.66 26.58 0.12
CA GLY A 24 -13.86 27.96 0.57
C GLY A 24 -14.23 28.21 2.03
N CYS A 25 -13.22 28.52 2.85
CA CYS A 25 -13.42 29.46 3.95
C CYS A 25 -12.29 30.50 3.91
N THR A 26 -12.45 31.52 3.08
CA THR A 26 -11.74 32.80 3.22
C THR A 26 -12.33 33.53 4.43
N PRO A 27 -11.54 33.97 5.43
CA PRO A 27 -12.06 34.82 6.48
C PRO A 27 -12.42 36.19 5.90
N ALA A 28 -13.71 36.52 6.00
CA ALA A 28 -14.22 37.85 5.75
C ALA A 28 -13.57 38.85 6.71
N LYS A 29 -13.18 40.00 6.14
CA LYS A 29 -12.82 41.21 6.89
C LYS A 29 -14.00 41.65 7.76
N THR A 30 -13.73 41.93 9.03
CA THR A 30 -14.53 42.85 9.85
C THR A 30 -13.64 44.02 10.25
N GLY A 31 -13.94 45.23 9.74
CA GLY A 31 -13.46 46.50 10.31
C GLY A 31 -14.03 46.69 11.72
N THR A 32 -13.67 47.67 12.54
CA THR A 32 -13.00 48.99 12.46
C THR A 32 -12.91 49.47 13.95
N PRO A 33 -12.49 50.69 14.36
CA PRO A 33 -11.74 51.76 13.69
C PRO A 33 -10.63 52.43 14.55
N ALA A 34 -9.97 53.40 13.89
CA ALA A 34 -9.51 54.71 14.40
C ALA A 34 -8.04 54.88 14.80
N GLY A 35 -7.39 55.83 14.10
CA GLY A 35 -6.51 56.80 14.76
C GLY A 35 -5.26 57.22 13.99
N GLY A 36 -5.39 58.21 13.09
CA GLY A 36 -4.36 59.20 12.69
C GLY A 36 -3.14 58.69 11.92
N GLY A 37 -2.62 59.29 10.87
CA GLY A 37 -2.84 60.60 10.24
C GLY A 37 -1.61 60.86 9.36
N THR A 38 -1.83 61.46 8.18
CA THR A 38 -0.88 62.26 7.35
C THR A 38 0.46 61.60 6.94
N GLY A 39 0.93 61.56 5.69
CA GLY A 39 0.63 62.25 4.44
C GLY A 39 1.89 62.16 3.54
N GLY A 40 1.73 62.36 2.21
CA GLY A 40 2.80 62.68 1.25
C GLY A 40 3.64 61.49 0.74
N SER A 41 3.41 61.00 -0.49
CA SER A 41 3.90 61.51 -1.79
C SER A 41 5.34 61.11 -2.14
N GLY A 42 5.50 60.49 -3.31
CA GLY A 42 6.69 60.73 -4.15
C GLY A 42 7.48 59.49 -4.58
N ASN A 43 7.28 59.12 -5.86
CA ASN A 43 8.30 58.76 -6.87
C ASN A 43 9.34 57.64 -6.61
N GLY A 44 9.42 56.69 -7.56
CA GLY A 44 10.67 55.98 -7.92
C GLY A 44 11.67 56.95 -8.59
N PRO A 45 12.65 56.51 -9.42
CA PRO A 45 12.94 55.17 -9.95
C PRO A 45 14.45 54.77 -9.96
N GLY A 46 14.76 53.55 -10.47
CA GLY A 46 15.95 53.25 -11.30
C GLY A 46 17.33 53.32 -10.65
N THR A 47 18.45 52.76 -11.15
CA THR A 47 18.88 52.09 -12.39
C THR A 47 20.36 51.67 -12.18
N GLY A 48 20.87 50.70 -12.96
CA GLY A 48 22.31 50.55 -13.31
C GLY A 48 23.11 49.63 -12.38
N GLY A 49 23.74 48.53 -12.86
CA GLY A 49 24.99 48.49 -13.66
C GLY A 49 26.18 48.45 -12.67
N SER A 50 27.20 47.60 -12.72
CA SER A 50 28.00 47.01 -13.81
C SER A 50 29.21 46.27 -13.20
N GLY A 51 29.89 45.39 -13.99
CA GLY A 51 31.31 44.98 -13.82
C GLY A 51 31.48 43.49 -13.45
N ALA A 52 32.01 42.54 -14.25
CA ALA A 52 33.16 42.43 -15.17
C ALA A 52 34.43 41.80 -14.54
N GLY A 53 34.99 40.77 -15.22
CA GLY A 53 36.36 40.23 -15.08
C GLY A 53 36.41 38.70 -14.91
N THR A 54 36.55 37.86 -15.95
CA THR A 54 37.78 37.37 -16.66
C THR A 54 38.84 36.75 -15.73
N GLY A 55 39.44 35.57 -15.94
CA GLY A 55 39.45 34.59 -17.03
C GLY A 55 40.43 33.43 -16.71
N GLY A 56 40.60 32.47 -17.62
CA GLY A 56 41.64 31.42 -17.54
C GLY A 56 41.30 30.15 -18.33
N GLY A 57 42.00 29.92 -19.44
CA GLY A 57 41.68 28.97 -20.52
C GLY A 57 42.12 27.50 -20.35
N PRO A 58 42.15 26.71 -21.46
CA PRO A 58 41.70 25.31 -21.49
C PRO A 58 42.81 24.28 -21.76
N VAL A 59 42.47 22.98 -21.64
CA VAL A 59 43.24 21.88 -22.24
C VAL A 59 42.31 20.98 -23.05
N THR A 60 42.71 20.78 -24.31
CA THR A 60 42.10 19.96 -25.35
C THR A 60 42.58 18.51 -25.29
N GLY A 61 41.75 17.58 -25.75
CA GLY A 61 42.11 16.19 -26.00
C GLY A 61 41.06 15.52 -26.88
N SER A 62 41.31 15.51 -28.19
CA SER A 62 40.52 14.86 -29.23
C SER A 62 40.93 13.40 -29.42
N GLY A 63 39.97 12.54 -29.78
CA GLY A 63 40.21 11.20 -30.28
C GLY A 63 38.90 10.53 -30.70
N GLY A 64 38.67 10.41 -32.00
CA GLY A 64 37.53 9.69 -32.57
C GLY A 64 37.94 8.36 -33.19
N SER A 65 37.05 7.36 -33.14
CA SER A 65 36.93 6.30 -34.16
C SER A 65 35.63 5.49 -33.99
N THR A 66 34.77 5.58 -35.01
CA THR A 66 33.94 4.55 -35.65
C THR A 66 33.53 3.26 -34.90
N GLY A 67 32.22 3.03 -34.82
CA GLY A 67 31.57 1.78 -35.29
C GLY A 67 31.05 0.79 -34.24
N SER A 68 29.75 0.49 -34.34
CA SER A 68 29.03 -0.79 -34.12
C SER A 68 27.88 -0.70 -33.11
N GLY A 69 26.70 -1.11 -33.56
CA GLY A 69 25.44 -1.03 -32.81
C GLY A 69 25.32 -1.99 -31.63
N GLY A 70 24.33 -1.68 -30.78
CA GLY A 70 23.90 -2.49 -29.65
C GLY A 70 22.90 -1.69 -28.82
N ASP A 71 21.63 -2.04 -28.93
CA ASP A 71 20.52 -1.48 -28.16
C ASP A 71 20.76 -1.62 -26.66
N ALA A 72 20.73 -0.49 -25.94
CA ALA A 72 20.79 -0.45 -24.48
C ALA A 72 19.77 0.55 -23.95
N LEU A 73 18.56 0.05 -23.64
CA LEU A 73 17.62 0.76 -22.77
C LEU A 73 17.93 0.39 -21.31
N GLY A 74 18.95 1.05 -20.77
CA GLY A 74 19.23 1.09 -19.33
C GLY A 74 18.39 2.18 -18.68
N GLY A 75 17.22 1.81 -18.17
CA GLY A 75 16.44 2.63 -17.23
C GLY A 75 16.85 2.29 -15.81
N THR A 76 17.43 3.27 -15.11
CA THR A 76 17.87 3.19 -13.72
C THR A 76 16.69 2.92 -12.78
N GLY A 77 16.48 1.65 -12.44
CA GLY A 77 15.80 1.28 -11.20
C GLY A 77 16.77 1.53 -10.04
N GLY A 78 16.34 2.30 -9.05
CA GLY A 78 17.14 2.60 -7.86
C GLY A 78 17.47 1.33 -7.09
N THR A 79 18.63 0.75 -7.37
CA THR A 79 19.24 -0.30 -6.57
C THR A 79 19.84 0.34 -5.32
N GLY A 80 19.24 0.08 -4.16
CA GLY A 80 19.85 0.40 -2.88
C GLY A 80 21.18 -0.34 -2.73
N THR A 81 22.28 0.40 -2.78
CA THR A 81 23.64 -0.10 -2.58
C THR A 81 23.81 -0.61 -1.15
N GLY A 82 24.10 -1.91 -1.01
CA GLY A 82 24.64 -2.49 0.21
C GLY A 82 26.15 -2.30 0.27
N ALA A 83 26.65 -1.94 1.47
CA ALA A 83 28.00 -2.16 2.00
C ALA A 83 28.10 -1.39 3.33
N THR A 84 28.71 -1.84 4.42
CA THR A 84 29.39 -3.07 4.84
C THR A 84 29.61 -2.84 6.34
N GLY A 85 28.97 -3.62 7.21
CA GLY A 85 29.18 -3.55 8.66
C GLY A 85 29.94 -4.79 9.12
N GLY A 86 31.16 -4.61 9.59
CA GLY A 86 32.06 -5.70 10.01
C GLY A 86 31.43 -6.57 11.10
N ILE A 87 31.53 -7.89 10.88
CA ILE A 87 31.27 -8.91 11.91
C ILE A 87 32.35 -8.77 12.98
N THR A 88 31.95 -8.35 14.18
CA THR A 88 32.72 -8.62 15.39
C THR A 88 32.13 -9.85 16.07
N THR A 89 32.99 -10.86 16.19
CA THR A 89 32.77 -12.14 16.86
C THR A 89 32.35 -11.94 18.32
N ALA A 90 31.15 -12.41 18.68
CA ALA A 90 30.77 -12.64 20.08
C ALA A 90 30.91 -14.14 20.39
N THR A 91 31.91 -14.44 21.20
CA THR A 91 32.22 -15.75 21.78
C THR A 91 31.07 -16.28 22.64
N GLY A 92 30.81 -17.58 22.50
CA GLY A 92 29.72 -18.30 23.17
C GLY A 92 29.86 -18.41 24.68
N GLY A 93 28.70 -18.49 25.34
CA GLY A 93 28.55 -18.77 26.76
C GLY A 93 27.56 -19.91 27.00
N GLY A 94 28.13 -21.08 27.33
CA GLY A 94 27.61 -22.15 28.20
C GLY A 94 26.13 -22.51 28.21
N GLY A 95 25.81 -23.65 27.58
CA GLY A 95 24.60 -24.44 27.88
C GLY A 95 24.78 -25.28 29.16
N GLY A 96 23.75 -25.30 30.00
CA GLY A 96 23.59 -26.26 31.11
C GLY A 96 22.48 -27.27 30.80
N PRO A 97 22.55 -28.52 31.30
CA PRO A 97 21.70 -29.62 30.81
C PRO A 97 20.29 -29.55 31.41
N VAL A 98 19.29 -29.80 30.56
CA VAL A 98 17.88 -29.98 30.97
C VAL A 98 17.69 -31.45 31.33
N GLY A 99 17.56 -31.74 32.62
CA GLY A 99 17.22 -33.07 33.12
C GLY A 99 15.73 -33.35 32.96
N GLY A 100 15.39 -34.37 32.17
CA GLY A 100 14.03 -34.91 32.10
C GLY A 100 13.66 -35.66 33.37
N ALA A 101 12.43 -35.44 33.85
CA ALA A 101 11.81 -36.27 34.87
C ALA A 101 10.37 -36.58 34.48
N SER A 102 10.18 -37.78 33.94
CA SER A 102 8.92 -38.51 33.94
C SER A 102 8.50 -38.80 35.38
N GLY A 103 7.39 -38.24 35.83
CA GLY A 103 6.82 -38.49 37.17
C GLY A 103 5.38 -38.95 37.05
N GLY A 104 5.15 -40.25 37.25
CA GLY A 104 3.83 -40.88 37.24
C GLY A 104 2.91 -40.39 38.36
N ARG A 105 1.61 -40.45 38.08
CA ARG A 105 0.51 -40.29 39.06
C ARG A 105 0.67 -41.24 40.26
N PRO A 106 0.39 -40.76 41.48
CA PRO A 106 -0.15 -41.61 42.52
C PRO A 106 -1.56 -41.16 42.95
N GLY A 107 -2.48 -42.13 42.93
CA GLY A 107 -3.43 -42.43 44.00
C GLY A 107 -4.26 -41.31 44.63
N SER A 108 -5.56 -41.34 44.34
CA SER A 108 -6.62 -40.78 45.17
C SER A 108 -6.57 -41.35 46.60
N GLY A 109 -6.41 -40.48 47.59
CA GLY A 109 -6.62 -40.78 49.01
C GLY A 109 -7.08 -39.51 49.73
N GLY A 110 -8.39 -39.34 49.86
CA GLY A 110 -9.00 -38.18 50.50
C GLY A 110 -8.80 -38.19 52.01
N GLY A 111 -8.07 -37.19 52.51
CA GLY A 111 -8.11 -36.75 53.90
C GLY A 111 -8.81 -35.39 53.96
N VAL A 112 -9.97 -35.32 54.61
CA VAL A 112 -10.69 -34.05 54.82
C VAL A 112 -10.00 -33.30 55.94
N GLY A 113 -9.14 -32.35 55.57
CA GLY A 113 -8.61 -31.33 56.49
C GLY A 113 -9.56 -30.14 56.54
N THR A 114 -10.23 -29.95 57.67
CA THR A 114 -10.99 -28.73 57.99
C THR A 114 -10.04 -27.58 58.28
N GLY A 115 -9.46 -27.00 57.23
CA GLY A 115 -8.68 -25.75 57.28
C GLY A 115 -9.51 -24.61 56.74
N GLY A 116 -9.70 -23.55 57.52
CA GLY A 116 -10.41 -22.32 57.15
C GLY A 116 -9.70 -21.54 56.06
N GLY A 117 -9.73 -22.06 54.83
CA GLY A 117 -9.37 -21.33 53.64
C GLY A 117 -10.54 -20.45 53.23
N THR A 118 -10.32 -19.14 53.15
CA THR A 118 -11.23 -18.22 52.48
C THR A 118 -11.56 -18.80 51.12
N MET A 119 -12.84 -19.14 50.90
CA MET A 119 -13.31 -19.66 49.62
C MET A 119 -12.85 -18.68 48.53
N VAL A 120 -12.06 -19.17 47.56
CA VAL A 120 -11.76 -18.41 46.35
C VAL A 120 -13.10 -18.26 45.64
N VAL A 121 -13.75 -17.12 45.86
CA VAL A 121 -14.95 -16.75 45.13
C VAL A 121 -14.52 -16.60 43.68
N LYS A 122 -15.11 -17.40 42.77
CA LYS A 122 -14.93 -17.17 41.34
C LYS A 122 -15.33 -15.73 41.06
N THR A 123 -14.34 -14.87 40.80
CA THR A 123 -14.60 -13.56 40.24
C THR A 123 -15.15 -13.80 38.84
N ALA A 124 -16.46 -13.69 38.68
CA ALA A 124 -17.04 -13.59 37.35
C ALA A 124 -16.50 -12.30 36.73
N CYS A 125 -15.62 -12.42 35.74
CA CYS A 125 -15.36 -11.30 34.85
C CYS A 125 -16.70 -10.97 34.19
N PRO A 126 -17.07 -9.69 34.04
CA PRO A 126 -18.19 -9.36 33.18
C PRO A 126 -17.93 -9.96 31.80
N ASP A 127 -18.93 -10.62 31.22
CA ASP A 127 -18.93 -11.17 29.85
C ASP A 127 -18.91 -10.04 28.80
N ALA A 128 -18.13 -8.98 29.03
CA ALA A 128 -17.86 -8.00 28.00
C ALA A 128 -17.15 -8.74 26.86
N PRO A 129 -17.70 -8.75 25.64
CA PRO A 129 -17.05 -9.42 24.53
C PRO A 129 -15.66 -8.80 24.35
N PHE A 130 -14.61 -9.62 24.45
CA PHE A 130 -13.27 -9.18 24.10
C PHE A 130 -13.28 -8.84 22.61
N VAL A 131 -13.06 -7.56 22.29
CA VAL A 131 -12.90 -7.09 20.92
C VAL A 131 -11.41 -7.09 20.63
N ASP A 132 -10.96 -7.95 19.72
CA ASP A 132 -9.58 -7.96 19.25
C ASP A 132 -9.33 -6.68 18.43
N PRO A 133 -8.51 -5.73 18.92
CA PRO A 133 -8.35 -4.43 18.25
C PRO A 133 -7.68 -4.55 16.88
N TYR A 134 -7.02 -5.67 16.58
CA TYR A 134 -6.38 -5.92 15.29
C TYR A 134 -7.31 -6.66 14.31
N SER A 135 -8.53 -7.01 14.73
CA SER A 135 -9.48 -7.75 13.90
C SER A 135 -10.86 -7.06 13.80
N PRO A 136 -10.93 -5.74 13.48
CA PRO A 136 -12.20 -5.01 13.44
C PRO A 136 -13.13 -5.47 12.30
N GLY A 137 -12.58 -6.13 11.29
CA GLY A 137 -13.26 -6.61 10.09
C GLY A 137 -13.79 -5.49 9.20
N TYR A 138 -14.57 -5.89 8.18
CA TYR A 138 -15.36 -4.96 7.38
C TYR A 138 -16.81 -4.94 7.86
N SER A 139 -17.31 -3.76 8.26
CA SER A 139 -18.72 -3.58 8.61
C SER A 139 -19.48 -2.89 7.48
N GLU A 140 -20.28 -3.65 6.76
CA GLU A 140 -21.11 -3.11 5.68
C GLU A 140 -22.06 -2.02 6.19
N ALA A 141 -22.65 -2.19 7.37
CA ALA A 141 -23.54 -1.19 7.99
C ALA A 141 -22.86 0.16 8.23
N GLN A 142 -21.59 0.16 8.65
CA GLN A 142 -20.81 1.39 8.82
C GLN A 142 -20.48 2.05 7.47
N HIS A 143 -20.37 1.25 6.40
CA HIS A 143 -20.00 1.74 5.07
C HIS A 143 -21.19 2.09 4.17
N GLN A 144 -22.42 1.68 4.52
CA GLN A 144 -23.64 1.92 3.72
C GLN A 144 -23.81 3.37 3.23
N PRO A 145 -23.61 4.43 4.05
CA PRO A 145 -23.74 5.80 3.56
C PRO A 145 -22.77 6.13 2.42
N PHE A 146 -21.55 5.61 2.49
CA PHE A 146 -20.54 5.84 1.46
C PHE A 146 -20.79 4.99 0.22
N LEU A 147 -21.29 3.76 0.37
CA LEU A 147 -21.72 2.93 -0.76
C LEU A 147 -22.86 3.60 -1.53
N MET A 148 -23.86 4.17 -0.84
CA MET A 148 -24.93 4.93 -1.48
C MET A 148 -24.41 6.19 -2.20
N GLN A 149 -23.43 6.89 -1.61
CA GLN A 149 -22.80 8.04 -2.25
C GLN A 149 -22.06 7.63 -3.53
N ALA A 150 -21.31 6.52 -3.49
CA ALA A 150 -20.59 5.98 -4.64
C ALA A 150 -21.55 5.59 -5.75
N GLN A 151 -22.62 4.87 -5.43
CA GLN A 151 -23.67 4.47 -6.38
C GLN A 151 -24.37 5.70 -7.00
N THR A 152 -24.67 6.72 -6.19
CA THR A 152 -25.25 7.96 -6.68
C THR A 152 -24.31 8.66 -7.65
N MET A 153 -23.03 8.76 -7.31
CA MET A 153 -22.02 9.36 -8.19
C MET A 153 -21.90 8.57 -9.51
N LEU A 154 -21.74 7.25 -9.43
CA LEU A 154 -21.64 6.33 -10.58
C LEU A 154 -22.85 6.44 -11.51
N SER A 155 -24.06 6.62 -10.97
CA SER A 155 -25.29 6.75 -11.77
C SER A 155 -25.29 7.98 -12.70
N THR A 156 -24.47 8.98 -12.38
CA THR A 156 -24.37 10.22 -13.18
C THR A 156 -23.11 10.30 -14.02
N MET A 157 -22.18 9.35 -13.85
CA MET A 157 -20.88 9.33 -14.53
C MET A 157 -21.03 8.86 -15.98
N THR A 158 -20.33 9.53 -16.88
CA THR A 158 -20.15 9.04 -18.25
C THR A 158 -19.21 7.83 -18.26
N LEU A 159 -19.20 7.07 -19.34
CA LEU A 159 -18.23 5.99 -19.52
C LEU A 159 -16.77 6.48 -19.38
N ALA A 160 -16.47 7.67 -19.91
CA ALA A 160 -15.14 8.28 -19.79
C ALA A 160 -14.80 8.66 -18.33
N ASP A 161 -15.80 9.13 -17.55
CA ASP A 161 -15.61 9.38 -16.13
C ASP A 161 -15.25 8.08 -15.38
N LYS A 162 -15.95 6.98 -15.67
CA LYS A 162 -15.77 5.66 -15.04
C LYS A 162 -14.43 5.04 -15.39
N ALA A 163 -14.13 4.91 -16.69
CA ALA A 163 -12.84 4.44 -17.18
C ALA A 163 -11.68 5.31 -16.66
N GLY A 164 -11.93 6.61 -16.47
CA GLY A 164 -11.00 7.54 -15.84
C GLY A 164 -10.57 7.18 -14.42
N GLN A 165 -11.42 6.51 -13.64
CA GLN A 165 -11.10 6.08 -12.26
C GLN A 165 -10.34 4.76 -12.20
N MET A 166 -10.31 4.00 -13.29
CA MET A 166 -9.69 2.67 -13.36
C MET A 166 -8.22 2.71 -13.82
N ARG A 167 -7.63 3.90 -13.96
CA ARG A 167 -6.32 4.06 -14.58
C ARG A 167 -5.38 4.96 -13.78
N GLY A 168 -4.10 4.62 -13.83
CA GLY A 168 -3.00 5.50 -13.43
C GLY A 168 -2.79 6.65 -14.42
N THR A 169 -1.55 7.10 -14.59
CA THR A 169 -1.24 8.24 -15.45
C THR A 169 -1.17 7.87 -16.93
N PRO A 170 -1.29 8.85 -17.85
CA PRO A 170 -1.16 8.58 -19.28
C PRO A 170 0.18 7.91 -19.63
N HIS A 171 0.10 6.82 -20.39
CA HIS A 171 1.25 6.12 -20.93
C HIS A 171 1.99 6.97 -21.99
N GLY A 172 3.33 6.92 -22.04
CA GLY A 172 4.12 7.38 -23.18
C GLY A 172 4.78 8.76 -23.08
N THR A 173 4.77 9.41 -21.93
CA THR A 173 5.44 10.72 -21.76
C THR A 173 6.96 10.62 -21.49
N GLY A 174 7.51 9.40 -21.31
CA GLY A 174 8.91 9.20 -20.89
C GLY A 174 9.23 9.81 -19.52
N GLN A 175 8.24 10.42 -18.85
CA GLN A 175 8.35 11.07 -17.56
C GLN A 175 7.85 10.10 -16.49
N TYR A 176 8.79 9.45 -15.82
CA TYR A 176 8.54 8.56 -14.69
C TYR A 176 8.34 9.31 -13.36
N THR A 177 8.43 10.64 -13.37
CA THR A 177 8.39 11.49 -12.16
C THR A 177 6.98 11.62 -11.58
N ASP A 178 5.96 11.09 -12.24
CA ASP A 178 4.56 11.30 -11.89
C ASP A 178 3.72 10.00 -12.03
N ILE A 179 4.32 8.87 -11.65
CA ILE A 179 3.71 7.54 -11.81
C ILE A 179 3.07 6.98 -10.53
N PHE A 180 3.23 7.70 -9.41
CA PHE A 180 2.65 7.34 -8.11
C PHE A 180 1.33 8.05 -7.85
N ARG A 181 0.48 8.12 -8.89
CA ARG A 181 -0.87 8.67 -8.74
C ARG A 181 -1.86 8.16 -9.78
N THR A 182 -3.15 8.37 -9.51
CA THR A 182 -4.19 8.38 -10.54
C THR A 182 -4.54 9.82 -10.93
N THR A 183 -5.35 9.99 -11.97
CA THR A 183 -5.79 11.31 -12.43
C THR A 183 -7.01 11.81 -11.67
N ASP A 184 -7.01 13.09 -11.29
CA ASP A 184 -8.20 13.80 -10.83
C ASP A 184 -9.31 13.77 -11.91
N ASN A 185 -10.57 13.72 -11.46
CA ASN A 185 -11.73 14.07 -12.29
C ASN A 185 -12.37 15.36 -11.73
N PRO A 186 -11.89 16.55 -12.17
CA PRO A 186 -12.35 17.83 -11.63
C PRO A 186 -13.83 18.12 -11.95
N THR A 187 -14.35 17.63 -13.08
CA THR A 187 -15.76 17.79 -13.47
C THR A 187 -16.70 17.12 -12.47
N ARG A 188 -16.26 16.03 -11.85
CA ARG A 188 -17.01 15.31 -10.81
C ARG A 188 -16.55 15.63 -9.39
N GLY A 189 -15.54 16.49 -9.24
CA GLY A 189 -14.93 16.80 -7.96
C GLY A 189 -14.17 15.64 -7.32
N ILE A 190 -13.81 14.59 -8.07
CA ILE A 190 -13.09 13.42 -7.59
C ILE A 190 -11.58 13.69 -7.68
N LYS A 191 -10.82 13.40 -6.62
CA LYS A 191 -9.35 13.45 -6.67
C LYS A 191 -8.80 12.06 -6.87
N GLY A 192 -7.72 11.99 -7.64
CA GLY A 192 -6.95 10.77 -7.78
C GLY A 192 -6.26 10.41 -6.48
N PHE A 193 -5.83 9.15 -6.39
CA PHE A 193 -4.95 8.70 -5.33
C PHE A 193 -3.54 9.21 -5.58
N LEU A 194 -2.86 9.62 -4.52
CA LEU A 194 -1.43 9.80 -4.41
C LEU A 194 -0.87 8.63 -3.58
N PHE A 195 -0.10 7.76 -4.24
CA PHE A 195 0.43 6.55 -3.64
C PHE A 195 1.82 6.79 -3.07
N ARG A 196 2.16 6.10 -1.98
CA ARG A 196 3.56 5.92 -1.56
C ARG A 196 3.85 4.49 -1.17
N ASP A 197 5.09 4.08 -1.39
CA ASP A 197 5.58 2.78 -0.99
C ASP A 197 5.89 2.72 0.50
N GLY A 198 5.41 1.65 1.15
CA GLY A 198 6.03 1.07 2.34
C GLY A 198 6.93 -0.11 1.95
N PRO A 199 7.40 -0.95 2.90
CA PRO A 199 6.84 -1.17 4.24
C PRO A 199 7.71 -0.67 5.42
N ARG A 200 8.86 -0.04 5.16
CA ARG A 200 9.82 0.40 6.21
C ARG A 200 9.57 1.84 6.69
N GLY A 201 8.32 2.29 6.66
CA GLY A 201 7.93 3.70 6.75
C GLY A 201 7.46 4.24 5.40
N VAL A 202 6.98 5.48 5.40
CA VAL A 202 6.46 6.14 4.19
C VAL A 202 7.62 6.58 3.30
N ASN A 203 7.77 6.01 2.11
CA ASN A 203 8.78 6.51 1.16
C ASN A 203 8.32 7.86 0.61
N LEU A 204 8.96 8.96 0.98
CA LEU A 204 8.61 10.31 0.50
C LEU A 204 9.46 10.80 -0.68
N ASP A 205 10.27 9.91 -1.27
CA ASP A 205 11.21 10.24 -2.36
C ASP A 205 12.13 11.43 -1.99
N ALA A 206 12.50 11.50 -0.71
CA ALA A 206 13.36 12.57 -0.21
C ALA A 206 14.79 12.37 -0.76
N PRO A 207 15.37 13.38 -1.45
CA PRO A 207 16.77 13.28 -1.85
C PRO A 207 17.66 13.13 -0.60
N LEU A 208 18.62 12.20 -0.69
CA LEU A 208 19.75 12.11 0.24
C LEU A 208 20.44 13.49 0.37
N PRO A 209 21.10 13.79 1.50
CA PRO A 209 21.00 15.08 2.17
C PRO A 209 21.68 16.23 1.41
N SER A 210 20.92 16.93 0.58
CA SER A 210 21.00 18.38 0.45
C SER A 210 19.58 18.94 0.51
N LEU A 211 19.23 19.46 1.68
CA LEU A 211 17.96 20.10 2.02
C LEU A 211 17.52 21.11 0.93
N ALA A 212 16.37 20.86 0.29
CA ALA A 212 15.58 21.93 -0.32
C ALA A 212 14.10 21.56 -0.57
N SER A 213 13.76 20.30 -0.86
CA SER A 213 12.36 19.91 -1.10
C SER A 213 12.19 18.39 -1.16
N GLY A 214 11.26 17.88 -0.36
CA GLY A 214 11.02 16.44 -0.14
C GLY A 214 10.95 16.17 1.36
N GLY A 215 9.74 15.93 1.89
CA GLY A 215 9.53 15.69 3.32
C GLY A 215 10.33 14.47 3.81
N ARG A 216 10.69 14.43 5.09
CA ARG A 216 11.28 13.24 5.72
C ARG A 216 10.20 12.51 6.50
N SER A 217 10.32 11.19 6.55
CA SER A 217 9.46 10.27 7.28
C SER A 217 10.29 9.42 8.24
N THR A 218 9.62 8.76 9.16
CA THR A 218 10.27 7.83 10.10
C THR A 218 10.66 6.54 9.38
N VAL A 219 11.92 6.13 9.51
CA VAL A 219 12.42 4.85 8.97
C VAL A 219 12.44 3.82 10.09
N PHE A 220 11.50 2.88 10.05
CA PHE A 220 11.39 1.80 11.04
C PHE A 220 12.38 0.66 10.75
N PRO A 221 12.56 -0.32 11.65
CA PRO A 221 13.20 -1.59 11.27
C PRO A 221 12.45 -2.27 10.12
N ALA A 222 13.15 -3.06 9.31
CA ALA A 222 12.52 -3.87 8.26
C ALA A 222 11.42 -4.77 8.86
N PRO A 223 10.30 -5.01 8.16
CA PRO A 223 9.20 -5.84 8.68
C PRO A 223 9.62 -7.18 9.27
N MET A 224 10.59 -7.89 8.69
CA MET A 224 11.10 -9.14 9.26
C MET A 224 11.68 -8.95 10.67
N ALA A 225 12.41 -7.85 10.90
CA ALA A 225 12.96 -7.53 12.22
C ALA A 225 11.85 -7.14 13.21
N ARG A 226 10.80 -6.46 12.73
CA ARG A 226 9.63 -6.13 13.55
C ARG A 226 8.83 -7.40 13.91
N ALA A 227 8.71 -8.35 13.00
CA ALA A 227 8.05 -9.64 13.23
C ALA A 227 8.70 -10.45 14.35
N ALA A 228 10.02 -10.37 14.50
CA ALA A 228 10.75 -11.05 15.56
C ALA A 228 10.35 -10.56 16.97
N SER A 229 9.67 -9.42 17.09
CA SER A 229 9.09 -8.96 18.37
C SER A 229 7.80 -9.67 18.77
N TRP A 230 7.06 -10.23 17.80
CA TRP A 230 5.70 -10.77 17.99
C TRP A 230 4.71 -9.79 18.63
N ASP A 231 4.96 -8.49 18.50
CA ASP A 231 4.22 -7.43 19.19
C ASP A 231 3.20 -6.76 18.23
N LEU A 232 1.92 -7.14 18.39
CA LEU A 232 0.82 -6.56 17.62
C LEU A 232 0.54 -5.10 17.99
N ASP A 233 0.74 -4.71 19.26
CA ASP A 233 0.58 -3.32 19.70
C ASP A 233 1.66 -2.41 19.12
N LEU A 234 2.87 -2.94 18.93
CA LEU A 234 3.93 -2.24 18.20
C LEU A 234 3.57 -2.07 16.73
N GLU A 235 3.11 -3.12 16.05
CA GLU A 235 2.72 -3.02 14.64
C GLU A 235 1.55 -2.07 14.40
N LEU A 236 0.56 -2.07 15.29
CA LEU A 236 -0.55 -1.11 15.25
C LEU A 236 -0.03 0.33 15.32
N ARG A 237 0.81 0.65 16.32
CA ARG A 237 1.38 2.00 16.48
C ARG A 237 2.28 2.42 15.33
N ILE A 238 3.02 1.48 14.72
CA ILE A 238 3.81 1.77 13.52
C ILE A 238 2.88 2.06 12.34
N GLY A 239 1.79 1.29 12.19
CA GLY A 239 0.75 1.56 11.20
C GLY A 239 0.15 2.96 11.35
N GLU A 240 -0.22 3.35 12.58
CA GLU A 240 -0.75 4.68 12.89
C GLU A 240 0.26 5.79 12.57
N ALA A 241 1.54 5.61 12.93
CA ALA A 241 2.59 6.57 12.61
C ALA A 241 2.78 6.74 11.09
N MET A 242 2.75 5.65 10.33
CA MET A 242 2.82 5.72 8.86
C MET A 242 1.58 6.40 8.28
N GLY A 243 0.38 6.11 8.80
CA GLY A 243 -0.87 6.75 8.38
C GLY A 243 -0.87 8.25 8.64
N ASP A 244 -0.42 8.69 9.81
CA ASP A 244 -0.29 10.11 10.16
C ASP A 244 0.72 10.83 9.24
N GLU A 245 1.87 10.21 8.96
CA GLU A 245 2.87 10.76 8.03
C GLU A 245 2.34 10.88 6.59
N MET A 246 1.50 9.94 6.14
CA MET A 246 0.83 10.03 4.84
C MET A 246 -0.07 11.26 4.76
N VAL A 247 -0.92 11.47 5.77
CA VAL A 247 -1.81 12.64 5.85
C VAL A 247 -1.00 13.95 5.94
N ALA A 248 0.04 13.98 6.78
CA ALA A 248 0.90 15.15 6.96
C ALA A 248 1.62 15.58 5.67
N THR A 249 1.82 14.64 4.74
CA THR A 249 2.50 14.86 3.46
C THR A 249 1.56 14.90 2.25
N GLY A 250 0.25 14.94 2.51
CA GLY A 250 -0.79 15.03 1.48
C GLY A 250 -0.91 13.79 0.60
N GLN A 251 -0.38 12.65 1.03
CA GLN A 251 -0.51 11.37 0.34
C GLN A 251 -1.80 10.68 0.78
N THR A 252 -2.38 9.83 -0.07
CA THR A 252 -3.75 9.33 0.15
C THR A 252 -3.86 7.81 0.18
N MET A 253 -2.80 7.07 -0.13
CA MET A 253 -2.83 5.61 -0.05
C MET A 253 -1.44 5.02 0.14
N LEU A 254 -1.29 4.14 1.13
CA LEU A 254 -0.02 3.50 1.44
C LEU A 254 0.02 2.07 0.89
N LEU A 255 1.07 1.78 0.10
CA LEU A 255 1.31 0.46 -0.48
C LEU A 255 2.04 -0.45 0.51
N ALA A 256 1.34 -0.78 1.59
CA ALA A 256 1.79 -1.64 2.67
C ALA A 256 0.59 -2.36 3.30
N PRO A 257 0.81 -3.54 3.92
CA PRO A 257 2.09 -4.24 4.09
C PRO A 257 2.49 -5.09 2.87
N THR A 258 3.78 -5.41 2.77
CA THR A 258 4.23 -6.54 1.94
C THR A 258 4.00 -7.82 2.73
N ALA A 259 3.07 -8.65 2.25
CA ALA A 259 2.50 -9.78 2.96
C ALA A 259 2.79 -11.13 2.28
N ASN A 260 3.78 -11.22 1.39
CA ASN A 260 4.11 -12.50 0.77
C ASN A 260 4.85 -13.44 1.73
N ILE A 261 4.55 -14.74 1.66
CA ILE A 261 5.27 -15.77 2.41
C ILE A 261 6.74 -15.81 2.03
N LEU A 262 7.62 -15.72 3.03
CA LEU A 262 9.04 -16.03 2.87
C LEU A 262 9.23 -17.54 2.72
N ARG A 263 9.08 -18.07 1.51
CA ARG A 263 9.27 -19.51 1.27
C ARG A 263 10.74 -19.89 1.14
N HIS A 264 11.54 -18.98 0.57
CA HIS A 264 12.94 -19.21 0.26
C HIS A 264 13.78 -18.03 0.79
N PRO A 265 14.83 -18.28 1.60
CA PRO A 265 15.58 -17.20 2.27
C PRO A 265 16.36 -16.30 1.29
N LEU A 266 16.66 -16.79 0.08
CA LEU A 266 17.30 -15.99 -0.97
C LEU A 266 16.34 -15.08 -1.75
N TRP A 267 15.07 -15.00 -1.36
CA TRP A 267 14.17 -14.03 -1.96
C TRP A 267 14.68 -12.61 -1.68
N GLY A 268 15.07 -11.85 -2.71
CA GLY A 268 15.70 -10.53 -2.54
C GLY A 268 14.83 -9.47 -1.85
N ARG A 269 13.51 -9.71 -1.72
CA ARG A 269 12.58 -8.89 -0.95
C ARG A 269 12.15 -9.53 0.38
N ALA A 270 12.85 -10.57 0.84
CA ALA A 270 12.56 -11.25 2.10
C ALA A 270 12.42 -10.30 3.29
N GLN A 271 13.23 -9.23 3.35
CA GLN A 271 13.20 -8.24 4.42
C GLN A 271 11.86 -7.48 4.53
N GLU A 272 11.09 -7.41 3.46
CA GLU A 272 9.83 -6.66 3.39
C GLU A 272 8.65 -7.38 4.02
N THR A 273 8.74 -8.69 4.24
CA THR A 273 7.66 -9.48 4.84
C THR A 273 7.94 -9.79 6.31
N TYR A 274 6.90 -10.24 7.01
CA TYR A 274 7.01 -10.63 8.41
C TYR A 274 7.64 -12.02 8.62
N GLY A 275 7.61 -12.91 7.61
CA GLY A 275 8.26 -14.22 7.75
C GLY A 275 7.66 -15.32 6.89
N GLU A 276 7.84 -16.56 7.34
CA GLU A 276 7.46 -17.77 6.62
C GLU A 276 6.14 -18.39 7.08
N ASP A 277 5.60 -17.95 8.23
CA ASP A 277 4.38 -18.49 8.82
C ASP A 277 3.13 -17.67 8.40
N PRO A 278 2.12 -18.28 7.75
CA PRO A 278 0.92 -17.57 7.32
C PRO A 278 0.13 -16.93 8.46
N TYR A 279 0.12 -17.51 9.66
CA TYR A 279 -0.65 -16.97 10.78
C TYR A 279 -0.01 -15.71 11.36
N GLN A 280 1.29 -15.77 11.67
CA GLN A 280 2.08 -14.63 12.13
C GLN A 280 2.01 -13.48 11.13
N LEU A 281 2.17 -13.80 9.85
CA LEU A 281 2.10 -12.83 8.77
C LEU A 281 0.73 -12.16 8.73
N GLY A 282 -0.37 -12.93 8.82
CA GLY A 282 -1.73 -12.40 8.86
C GLY A 282 -1.97 -11.50 10.07
N ARG A 283 -1.60 -11.92 11.29
CA ARG A 283 -1.82 -11.12 12.52
C ARG A 283 -1.06 -9.80 12.51
N LEU A 284 0.23 -9.81 12.15
CA LEU A 284 1.04 -8.59 12.09
C LEU A 284 0.59 -7.66 10.95
N SER A 285 0.20 -8.24 9.80
CA SER A 285 -0.37 -7.46 8.70
C SER A 285 -1.67 -6.78 9.09
N ASN A 286 -2.56 -7.48 9.81
CA ASN A 286 -3.81 -6.90 10.29
C ASN A 286 -3.55 -5.70 11.23
N ALA A 287 -2.67 -5.86 12.22
CA ALA A 287 -2.32 -4.77 13.14
C ALA A 287 -1.81 -3.54 12.38
N SER A 288 -0.90 -3.73 11.42
CA SER A 288 -0.41 -2.66 10.56
C SER A 288 -1.51 -2.02 9.70
N ILE A 289 -2.36 -2.82 9.05
CA ILE A 289 -3.47 -2.37 8.21
C ILE A 289 -4.45 -1.53 9.02
N VAL A 290 -4.87 -2.00 10.19
CA VAL A 290 -5.81 -1.27 11.07
C VAL A 290 -5.23 0.10 11.43
N GLY A 291 -3.97 0.16 11.84
CA GLY A 291 -3.31 1.41 12.18
C GLY A 291 -3.19 2.38 11.01
N ILE A 292 -2.82 1.90 9.82
CA ILE A 292 -2.75 2.72 8.61
C ILE A 292 -4.13 3.28 8.26
N GLN A 293 -5.16 2.43 8.31
CA GLN A 293 -6.55 2.75 7.92
C GLN A 293 -7.30 3.67 8.88
N HIS A 294 -6.73 3.96 10.06
CA HIS A 294 -7.18 5.10 10.86
C HIS A 294 -7.00 6.44 10.13
N TYR A 295 -6.15 6.50 9.09
CA TYR A 295 -5.77 7.73 8.40
C TYR A 295 -5.96 7.65 6.89
N VAL A 296 -5.43 6.61 6.24
CA VAL A 296 -5.49 6.41 4.78
C VAL A 296 -5.69 4.93 4.45
N PRO A 297 -6.28 4.57 3.30
CA PRO A 297 -6.35 3.18 2.86
C PRO A 297 -4.98 2.49 2.81
N ALA A 298 -4.93 1.27 3.34
CA ALA A 298 -3.79 0.37 3.18
C ALA A 298 -3.98 -0.50 1.93
N CYS A 299 -2.86 -0.88 1.30
CA CYS A 299 -2.83 -1.76 0.15
C CYS A 299 -1.88 -2.94 0.40
N ALA A 300 -2.47 -4.12 0.69
CA ALA A 300 -1.71 -5.34 0.94
C ALA A 300 -1.17 -5.92 -0.37
N LYS A 301 0.13 -6.30 -0.39
CA LYS A 301 0.82 -6.72 -1.62
C LYS A 301 1.76 -7.91 -1.41
N HIS A 302 2.02 -8.76 -2.40
CA HIS A 302 1.50 -8.79 -3.78
C HIS A 302 0.71 -10.09 -3.98
N TYR A 303 -0.56 -9.96 -4.28
CA TYR A 303 -1.50 -11.07 -4.36
C TYR A 303 -1.48 -11.70 -5.78
N ALA A 304 -1.00 -12.91 -6.00
CA ALA A 304 -0.47 -13.86 -5.02
C ALA A 304 0.86 -14.50 -5.46
N ALA A 305 1.53 -15.15 -4.49
CA ALA A 305 2.73 -15.96 -4.71
C ALA A 305 3.94 -15.24 -5.34
N ASN A 306 4.05 -13.92 -5.17
CA ASN A 306 5.21 -13.15 -5.63
C ASN A 306 6.36 -13.19 -4.63
N ASN A 307 7.08 -14.31 -4.55
CA ASN A 307 8.21 -14.48 -3.62
C ASN A 307 9.50 -14.99 -4.28
N ILE A 308 9.65 -14.76 -5.58
CA ILE A 308 10.86 -15.08 -6.35
C ILE A 308 11.24 -13.85 -7.18
N GLU A 309 12.47 -13.35 -7.01
CA GLU A 309 12.96 -12.18 -7.76
C GLU A 309 13.33 -12.54 -9.19
N ASN A 310 13.92 -13.72 -9.38
CA ASN A 310 14.41 -14.16 -10.67
C ASN A 310 13.25 -14.31 -11.66
N ASN A 311 13.22 -13.46 -12.69
CA ASN A 311 12.17 -13.42 -13.70
C ASN A 311 10.75 -13.21 -13.13
N ARG A 312 10.56 -12.35 -12.12
CA ARG A 312 9.23 -12.13 -11.50
C ARG A 312 8.10 -11.81 -12.49
N PHE A 313 8.42 -11.18 -13.62
CA PHE A 313 7.45 -10.80 -14.66
C PHE A 313 6.98 -11.99 -15.51
N GLY A 314 7.86 -12.97 -15.74
CA GLY A 314 7.59 -14.15 -16.57
C GLY A 314 7.44 -15.45 -15.79
N LEU A 315 7.68 -15.43 -14.48
CA LEU A 315 7.53 -16.60 -13.61
C LEU A 315 6.07 -17.10 -13.61
N ASN A 316 5.92 -18.41 -13.67
CA ASN A 316 4.66 -19.10 -13.39
C ASN A 316 4.80 -19.93 -12.10
N ALA A 317 4.15 -19.49 -11.03
CA ALA A 317 4.09 -20.23 -9.78
C ALA A 317 3.10 -21.39 -9.91
N GLN A 318 3.59 -22.62 -9.78
CA GLN A 318 2.77 -23.83 -9.91
C GLN A 318 2.52 -24.44 -8.54
N MET A 319 1.25 -24.57 -8.18
CA MET A 319 0.84 -25.12 -6.88
C MET A 319 -0.59 -25.68 -6.96
N ASP A 320 -0.90 -26.65 -6.11
CA ASP A 320 -2.28 -27.11 -5.96
C ASP A 320 -3.15 -26.10 -5.19
N GLU A 321 -4.46 -26.30 -5.24
CA GLU A 321 -5.43 -25.41 -4.58
C GLU A 321 -5.22 -25.36 -3.08
N GLN A 322 -4.88 -26.49 -2.44
CA GLN A 322 -4.63 -26.53 -1.01
C GLN A 322 -3.45 -25.64 -0.63
N THR A 323 -2.33 -25.74 -1.35
CA THR A 323 -1.14 -24.92 -1.15
C THR A 323 -1.43 -23.45 -1.39
N LEU A 324 -2.17 -23.12 -2.46
CA LEU A 324 -2.62 -21.74 -2.72
C LEU A 324 -3.41 -21.19 -1.52
N ARG A 325 -4.41 -21.94 -1.04
CA ARG A 325 -5.32 -21.50 0.03
C ARG A 325 -4.64 -21.42 1.39
N GLU A 326 -3.93 -22.46 1.79
CA GLU A 326 -3.39 -22.61 3.15
C GLU A 326 -2.08 -21.84 3.35
N ILE A 327 -1.24 -21.74 2.32
CA ILE A 327 0.08 -21.11 2.44
C ILE A 327 0.07 -19.70 1.83
N TYR A 328 -0.33 -19.58 0.57
CA TYR A 328 -0.14 -18.34 -0.20
C TYR A 328 -1.28 -17.32 -0.10
N SER A 329 -2.44 -17.73 0.42
CA SER A 329 -3.63 -16.88 0.51
C SER A 329 -4.23 -16.78 1.91
N ARG A 330 -3.85 -17.64 2.86
CA ARG A 330 -4.43 -17.65 4.22
C ARG A 330 -4.29 -16.32 4.96
N HIS A 331 -3.13 -15.68 4.85
CA HIS A 331 -2.90 -14.36 5.44
C HIS A 331 -3.71 -13.27 4.73
N TYR A 332 -3.97 -13.39 3.42
CA TYR A 332 -4.88 -12.48 2.71
C TYR A 332 -6.34 -12.66 3.17
N GLU A 333 -6.79 -13.88 3.41
CA GLU A 333 -8.10 -14.13 4.03
C GLU A 333 -8.23 -13.41 5.37
N MET A 334 -7.20 -13.48 6.21
CA MET A 334 -7.16 -12.77 7.51
C MET A 334 -7.18 -11.25 7.31
N MET A 335 -6.38 -10.70 6.39
CA MET A 335 -6.38 -9.26 6.08
C MET A 335 -7.72 -8.76 5.55
N VAL A 336 -8.44 -9.58 4.80
CA VAL A 336 -9.76 -9.26 4.26
C VAL A 336 -10.82 -9.34 5.35
N ARG A 337 -10.94 -10.48 6.03
CA ARG A 337 -12.04 -10.75 6.96
C ARG A 337 -11.86 -10.07 8.30
N ASP A 338 -10.65 -10.14 8.84
CA ASP A 338 -10.33 -9.67 10.18
C ASP A 338 -9.77 -8.25 10.11
N GLY A 339 -8.87 -7.95 9.16
CA GLY A 339 -8.27 -6.62 9.03
C GLY A 339 -9.15 -5.57 8.33
N GLY A 340 -10.10 -6.00 7.49
CA GLY A 340 -10.91 -5.10 6.67
C GLY A 340 -10.08 -4.27 5.69
N VAL A 341 -9.06 -4.88 5.06
CA VAL A 341 -8.15 -4.18 4.14
C VAL A 341 -8.90 -3.51 2.98
N ALA A 342 -8.55 -2.26 2.68
CA ALA A 342 -9.23 -1.44 1.68
C ALA A 342 -8.77 -1.74 0.25
N CYS A 343 -7.52 -2.18 0.07
CA CYS A 343 -6.95 -2.42 -1.24
C CYS A 343 -6.00 -3.63 -1.24
N ILE A 344 -5.96 -4.34 -2.38
CA ILE A 344 -5.00 -5.42 -2.64
C ILE A 344 -4.28 -5.15 -3.95
N MET A 345 -2.97 -5.36 -3.96
CA MET A 345 -2.15 -5.25 -5.17
C MET A 345 -1.97 -6.62 -5.83
N ALA A 346 -2.41 -6.75 -7.09
CA ALA A 346 -2.19 -7.94 -7.90
C ALA A 346 -0.73 -8.09 -8.33
N ALA A 347 -0.19 -9.31 -8.24
CA ALA A 347 1.21 -9.63 -8.46
C ALA A 347 1.66 -9.62 -9.94
N TYR A 348 2.99 -9.64 -10.12
CA TYR A 348 3.63 -9.77 -11.43
C TYR A 348 3.50 -11.16 -12.04
N ASN A 349 3.69 -12.22 -11.27
CA ASN A 349 3.81 -13.58 -11.80
C ASN A 349 2.47 -14.14 -12.29
N ALA A 350 2.54 -15.22 -13.04
CA ALA A 350 1.40 -16.11 -13.22
C ALA A 350 1.27 -17.07 -12.02
N VAL A 351 0.04 -17.54 -11.79
CA VAL A 351 -0.27 -18.67 -10.92
C VAL A 351 -0.97 -19.72 -11.78
N ASN A 352 -0.47 -20.93 -11.78
CA ASN A 352 -1.03 -22.07 -12.55
C ASN A 352 -1.33 -21.74 -14.03
N GLY A 353 -0.47 -20.92 -14.66
CA GLY A 353 -0.53 -20.58 -16.07
C GLY A 353 -1.31 -19.30 -16.41
N VAL A 354 -1.95 -18.64 -15.45
CA VAL A 354 -2.71 -17.40 -15.66
C VAL A 354 -2.03 -16.24 -14.96
N LYS A 355 -1.89 -15.09 -15.65
CA LYS A 355 -1.28 -13.88 -15.08
C LYS A 355 -2.12 -13.39 -13.90
N SER A 356 -1.50 -13.04 -12.77
CA SER A 356 -2.26 -12.66 -11.56
C SER A 356 -3.22 -11.48 -11.77
N THR A 357 -2.89 -10.54 -12.67
CA THR A 357 -3.75 -9.39 -13.04
C THR A 357 -4.95 -9.76 -13.94
N GLN A 358 -5.03 -11.01 -14.40
CA GLN A 358 -6.08 -11.54 -15.28
C GLN A 358 -6.67 -12.85 -14.77
N ASP A 359 -6.32 -13.25 -13.54
CA ASP A 359 -6.70 -14.53 -12.98
C ASP A 359 -8.00 -14.38 -12.17
N LYS A 360 -9.12 -14.73 -12.82
CA LYS A 360 -10.45 -14.71 -12.21
C LYS A 360 -10.54 -15.63 -10.99
N HIS A 361 -9.84 -16.77 -11.01
CA HIS A 361 -9.88 -17.72 -9.90
C HIS A 361 -9.34 -17.04 -8.63
N ILE A 362 -8.17 -16.41 -8.70
CA ILE A 362 -7.59 -15.77 -7.51
C ILE A 362 -8.26 -14.43 -7.15
N LEU A 363 -8.58 -13.59 -8.14
CA LEU A 363 -9.08 -12.22 -7.91
C LEU A 363 -10.58 -12.15 -7.62
N THR A 364 -11.39 -13.02 -8.22
CA THR A 364 -12.84 -13.04 -8.00
C THR A 364 -13.24 -14.20 -7.11
N ASP A 365 -12.95 -15.43 -7.51
CA ASP A 365 -13.51 -16.61 -6.84
C ASP A 365 -12.92 -16.77 -5.42
N VAL A 366 -11.59 -16.71 -5.29
CA VAL A 366 -10.92 -16.77 -3.98
C VAL A 366 -11.09 -15.45 -3.21
N LEU A 367 -10.68 -14.32 -3.79
CA LEU A 367 -10.57 -13.07 -3.05
C LEU A 367 -11.92 -12.42 -2.74
N ARG A 368 -12.77 -12.21 -3.75
CA ARG A 368 -14.07 -11.51 -3.55
C ARG A 368 -15.15 -12.44 -3.04
N THR A 369 -15.28 -13.62 -3.62
CA THR A 369 -16.35 -14.57 -3.26
C THR A 369 -16.02 -15.32 -1.97
N ASP A 370 -14.90 -16.03 -1.92
CA ASP A 370 -14.61 -16.87 -0.75
C ASP A 370 -14.18 -16.02 0.46
N PHE A 371 -13.25 -15.07 0.29
CA PHE A 371 -12.81 -14.24 1.43
C PHE A 371 -13.79 -13.11 1.76
N GLY A 372 -14.63 -12.69 0.81
CA GLY A 372 -15.62 -11.63 1.01
C GLY A 372 -15.07 -10.21 0.82
N PHE A 373 -14.00 -10.04 0.05
CA PHE A 373 -13.33 -8.74 -0.15
C PHE A 373 -14.27 -7.67 -0.72
N LYS A 374 -14.30 -6.50 -0.06
CA LYS A 374 -15.15 -5.34 -0.40
C LYS A 374 -14.38 -4.12 -0.89
N GLY A 375 -13.05 -4.20 -0.85
CA GLY A 375 -12.17 -3.16 -1.38
C GLY A 375 -11.99 -3.27 -2.89
N PHE A 376 -10.90 -2.68 -3.37
CA PHE A 376 -10.54 -2.71 -4.79
C PHE A 376 -9.13 -3.27 -5.02
N VAL A 377 -8.91 -3.82 -6.21
CA VAL A 377 -7.65 -4.41 -6.65
C VAL A 377 -6.95 -3.44 -7.60
N LEU A 378 -5.68 -3.13 -7.33
CA LEU A 378 -4.79 -2.40 -8.24
C LEU A 378 -3.65 -3.31 -8.74
N SER A 379 -3.10 -3.04 -9.93
CA SER A 379 -1.98 -3.83 -10.42
C SER A 379 -0.69 -3.36 -9.74
N ASP A 380 0.28 -4.26 -9.58
CA ASP A 380 1.64 -3.80 -9.34
C ASP A 380 2.18 -3.02 -10.56
N TRP A 381 3.24 -2.26 -10.37
CA TRP A 381 3.80 -1.35 -11.36
C TRP A 381 4.25 -2.11 -12.60
N TRP A 382 3.53 -1.97 -13.71
CA TRP A 382 3.82 -2.71 -14.96
C TRP A 382 3.56 -4.23 -14.87
N ALA A 383 2.70 -4.68 -13.95
CA ALA A 383 2.29 -6.08 -13.88
C ALA A 383 1.31 -6.49 -14.99
N MET A 384 0.63 -5.53 -15.61
CA MET A 384 -0.27 -5.81 -16.72
C MET A 384 0.46 -6.39 -17.94
N PRO A 385 -0.17 -7.29 -18.71
CA PRO A 385 0.45 -7.85 -19.90
C PRO A 385 0.87 -6.76 -20.90
N GLY A 386 2.08 -6.94 -21.44
CA GLY A 386 2.65 -6.03 -22.43
C GLY A 386 3.11 -4.67 -21.89
N ALA A 387 3.12 -4.46 -20.57
CA ALA A 387 3.58 -3.20 -19.97
C ALA A 387 5.05 -2.82 -20.26
N SER A 388 5.88 -3.79 -20.66
CA SER A 388 7.24 -3.56 -21.16
C SER A 388 7.29 -3.07 -22.62
N SER A 389 6.16 -3.01 -23.31
CA SER A 389 6.04 -2.69 -24.73
C SER A 389 5.13 -1.48 -24.93
N PRO A 390 5.67 -0.25 -24.97
CA PRO A 390 4.87 0.96 -25.18
C PRO A 390 4.16 1.00 -26.55
N THR A 391 4.58 0.15 -27.48
CA THR A 391 4.02 0.00 -28.83
C THR A 391 3.01 -1.15 -28.95
N LEU A 392 2.50 -1.68 -27.83
CA LEU A 392 1.55 -2.79 -27.82
C LEU A 392 0.34 -2.49 -28.71
N ALA A 393 0.05 -3.39 -29.64
CA ALA A 393 -1.05 -3.24 -30.60
C ALA A 393 -2.39 -3.04 -29.88
N THR A 394 -3.26 -2.19 -30.45
CA THR A 394 -4.58 -1.88 -29.85
C THR A 394 -5.41 -3.12 -29.60
N GLY A 395 -5.45 -4.10 -30.53
CA GLY A 395 -6.20 -5.34 -30.32
C GLY A 395 -5.71 -6.16 -29.12
N SER A 396 -4.40 -6.18 -28.86
CA SER A 396 -3.83 -6.81 -27.67
C SER A 396 -4.23 -6.06 -26.40
N ARG A 397 -4.17 -4.72 -26.42
CA ARG A 397 -4.64 -3.87 -25.30
C ARG A 397 -6.11 -4.11 -24.97
N SER A 398 -6.97 -4.17 -25.98
CA SER A 398 -8.40 -4.45 -25.84
C SER A 398 -8.66 -5.81 -25.19
N THR A 399 -7.93 -6.84 -25.62
CA THR A 399 -8.07 -8.20 -25.06
C THR A 399 -7.59 -8.25 -23.62
N ASN A 400 -6.43 -7.65 -23.33
CA ASN A 400 -5.86 -7.60 -21.99
C ASN A 400 -6.77 -6.87 -21.00
N ALA A 401 -7.30 -5.71 -21.41
CA ALA A 401 -8.23 -4.92 -20.60
C ALA A 401 -9.51 -5.71 -20.31
N ALA A 402 -10.09 -6.36 -21.33
CA ALA A 402 -11.25 -7.22 -21.17
C ALA A 402 -11.03 -8.34 -20.15
N GLN A 403 -9.93 -9.08 -20.30
CA GLN A 403 -9.59 -10.19 -19.42
C GLN A 403 -9.36 -9.73 -17.96
N ALA A 404 -8.66 -8.62 -17.77
CA ALA A 404 -8.36 -8.10 -16.43
C ALA A 404 -9.62 -7.61 -15.71
N VAL A 405 -10.45 -6.79 -16.35
CA VAL A 405 -11.71 -6.32 -15.75
C VAL A 405 -12.60 -7.50 -15.36
N ILE A 406 -12.76 -8.49 -16.25
CA ILE A 406 -13.57 -9.69 -15.98
C ILE A 406 -12.97 -10.55 -14.86
N ALA A 407 -11.64 -10.55 -14.70
CA ALA A 407 -10.99 -11.24 -13.61
C ALA A 407 -11.24 -10.57 -12.24
N GLY A 408 -11.60 -9.29 -12.21
CA GLY A 408 -11.83 -8.51 -10.98
C GLY A 408 -10.71 -7.51 -10.67
N MET A 409 -9.94 -7.10 -11.69
CA MET A 409 -8.89 -6.08 -11.63
C MET A 409 -9.50 -4.68 -11.82
N ASP A 410 -9.45 -3.81 -10.81
CA ASP A 410 -10.17 -2.53 -10.85
C ASP A 410 -9.32 -1.38 -11.40
N MET A 411 -8.02 -1.38 -11.10
CA MET A 411 -7.14 -0.25 -11.43
C MET A 411 -5.80 -0.67 -12.06
N GLU A 412 -5.55 -0.23 -13.29
CA GLU A 412 -4.24 -0.40 -13.93
C GLU A 412 -3.25 0.68 -13.49
N LEU A 413 -2.08 0.24 -12.99
CA LEU A 413 -0.95 1.09 -12.61
C LEU A 413 0.38 0.65 -13.27
N PRO A 414 1.35 1.58 -13.36
CA PRO A 414 1.20 3.01 -13.10
C PRO A 414 0.49 3.76 -14.23
N TRP A 415 0.32 3.10 -15.38
CA TRP A 415 -0.09 3.75 -16.62
C TRP A 415 -1.45 3.29 -17.09
N SER A 416 -2.11 4.10 -17.89
CA SER A 416 -3.33 3.72 -18.61
C SER A 416 -3.05 2.94 -19.90
N LEU A 417 -2.14 1.95 -19.90
CA LEU A 417 -1.72 1.27 -21.14
C LEU A 417 -2.84 0.43 -21.74
N ASN A 418 -3.34 -0.55 -20.99
CA ASN A 418 -4.43 -1.43 -21.45
C ASN A 418 -5.78 -0.77 -21.17
N TYR A 419 -5.96 -0.16 -20.01
CA TYR A 419 -7.23 0.46 -19.60
C TYR A 419 -7.49 1.79 -20.30
N GLY A 420 -6.50 2.34 -21.02
CA GLY A 420 -6.69 3.48 -21.92
C GLY A 420 -7.60 3.19 -23.13
N VAL A 421 -8.02 1.93 -23.35
CA VAL A 421 -8.97 1.57 -24.41
C VAL A 421 -10.38 1.21 -23.89
N LEU A 422 -10.65 1.30 -22.59
CA LEU A 422 -11.93 0.89 -21.99
C LEU A 422 -13.14 1.56 -22.65
N GLU A 423 -13.04 2.86 -22.93
CA GLU A 423 -14.10 3.63 -23.59
C GLU A 423 -14.41 3.09 -25.00
N THR A 424 -13.43 2.53 -25.68
CA THR A 424 -13.57 2.02 -27.05
C THR A 424 -14.10 0.59 -27.11
N ILE A 425 -13.92 -0.20 -26.05
CA ILE A 425 -14.30 -1.62 -26.02
C ILE A 425 -15.60 -1.89 -25.26
N THR A 426 -16.08 -0.94 -24.46
CA THR A 426 -17.32 -1.11 -23.69
C THR A 426 -18.54 -1.12 -24.61
N GLY A 427 -19.39 -2.13 -24.47
CA GLY A 427 -20.57 -2.29 -25.34
C GLY A 427 -20.24 -2.79 -26.75
N THR A 428 -19.01 -3.24 -26.98
CA THR A 428 -18.61 -3.93 -28.21
C THR A 428 -18.79 -5.45 -28.06
N GLY A 429 -18.39 -6.24 -29.06
CA GLY A 429 -18.45 -7.71 -28.99
C GLY A 429 -17.55 -8.36 -27.93
N LEU A 430 -16.84 -7.58 -27.11
CA LEU A 430 -16.14 -8.06 -25.92
C LEU A 430 -17.06 -8.04 -24.69
N PRO A 431 -16.91 -8.95 -23.72
CA PRO A 431 -17.75 -9.04 -22.53
C PRO A 431 -17.50 -7.93 -21.49
N ILE A 432 -17.27 -6.69 -21.93
CA ILE A 432 -17.28 -5.49 -21.09
C ILE A 432 -18.53 -4.67 -21.42
N SER A 433 -19.31 -4.40 -20.37
CA SER A 433 -20.46 -3.50 -20.42
C SER A 433 -20.32 -2.41 -19.36
N ASP A 434 -21.12 -1.35 -19.48
CA ASP A 434 -21.15 -0.30 -18.45
C ASP A 434 -21.51 -0.86 -17.06
N ALA A 435 -22.32 -1.93 -17.01
CA ALA A 435 -22.64 -2.62 -15.75
C ALA A 435 -21.41 -3.31 -15.15
N VAL A 436 -20.55 -3.91 -15.96
CA VAL A 436 -19.31 -4.57 -15.53
C VAL A 436 -18.28 -3.55 -15.00
N LEU A 437 -18.32 -2.29 -15.47
CA LEU A 437 -17.45 -1.24 -14.93
C LEU A 437 -17.97 -0.65 -13.60
N ASN A 438 -19.20 -0.97 -13.20
CA ASN A 438 -19.80 -0.50 -11.94
C ASN A 438 -19.68 -1.51 -10.80
N THR A 439 -19.25 -2.75 -11.09
CA THR A 439 -19.03 -3.83 -10.12
C THR A 439 -17.59 -3.83 -9.65
#